data_AF-A0A4R8KLK1-F1
#
_entry.id   AF-A0A4R8KLK1-F1
#
_cell.length_a   1.000
_cell.length_b   1.000
_cell.length_c   1.000
_cell.angle_alpha   90.00
_cell.angle_beta   90.00
_cell.angle_gamma   90.00
#
_symmetry.space_group_name_H-M   'P 1'
#
loop_
_entity.id
_entity.type
_entity.pdbx_description
1 polymer ?
#
loop_
_entity_poly.entity_id
_entity_poly.type
_entity_poly.pdbx_seq_one_letter_code
_entity_poly.pdbx_strand_id
1 'polypeptide(L)'
;MASDKSPALSVKTAGGRRLQNRDRLETDILEQAVRAFAESGYEGASIATIAERAGLSKQNLMYYFPSKQLLYQRVLDDVLDDWLARMESLANEHDEPRDVLRAYIGAKLRFSREQPWASRVYALEVINGAPLYGAQIRDRVVPLLRKDIAVFEAWIAAGRIAPVNATHLMFAIWAMTQSYADFSAQMTLVLERKQLTRKDYEDAEILLTHMVQAAIALPAAAPAT
;
A
#
# COMPACT_ATOMS: atom_id res chain seq x y z
N MET A 1 16.16 -57.47 8.85
CA MET A 1 15.89 -56.70 10.08
C MET A 1 15.22 -55.41 9.65
N ALA A 2 13.92 -55.29 9.94
CA ALA A 2 13.14 -54.09 9.67
C ALA A 2 13.51 -53.02 10.71
N SER A 3 13.66 -51.76 10.27
CA SER A 3 13.63 -50.62 11.17
C SER A 3 12.62 -49.62 10.63
N ASP A 4 11.45 -49.68 11.24
CA ASP A 4 10.34 -48.75 11.17
C ASP A 4 10.79 -47.33 11.55
N LYS A 5 10.52 -46.36 10.67
CA LYS A 5 10.56 -44.93 10.99
C LYS A 5 9.18 -44.36 10.70
N SER A 6 8.28 -44.54 11.65
CA SER A 6 7.04 -43.77 11.74
C SER A 6 7.34 -42.28 11.98
N PRO A 7 6.71 -41.33 11.26
CA PRO A 7 6.89 -39.91 11.51
C PRO A 7 6.01 -39.48 12.69
N ALA A 8 6.60 -38.76 13.65
CA ALA A 8 5.88 -38.19 14.78
C ALA A 8 4.86 -37.13 14.30
N LEU A 9 3.57 -37.39 14.53
CA LEU A 9 2.49 -36.42 14.38
C LEU A 9 2.65 -35.33 15.45
N SER A 10 2.90 -34.10 15.01
CA SER A 10 2.96 -32.91 15.89
C SER A 10 1.58 -32.62 16.47
N VAL A 11 1.40 -32.86 17.76
CA VAL A 11 0.16 -32.57 18.49
C VAL A 11 0.08 -31.07 18.78
N LYS A 12 -0.69 -30.33 17.98
CA LYS A 12 -1.06 -28.93 18.32
C LYS A 12 -1.92 -28.93 19.59
N THR A 13 -1.42 -28.34 20.67
CA THR A 13 -2.14 -28.13 21.94
C THR A 13 -3.40 -27.28 21.76
N ALA A 14 -4.42 -27.49 22.61
CA ALA A 14 -5.71 -26.80 22.55
C ALA A 14 -5.60 -25.26 22.60
N GLY A 15 -4.59 -24.72 23.30
CA GLY A 15 -4.27 -23.29 23.30
C GLY A 15 -3.82 -22.75 21.94
N GLY A 16 -2.99 -23.51 21.21
CA GLY A 16 -2.53 -23.12 19.88
C GLY A 16 -3.63 -23.18 18.82
N ARG A 17 -4.58 -24.12 18.94
CA ARG A 17 -5.75 -24.20 18.05
C ARG A 17 -6.74 -23.04 18.29
N ARG A 18 -6.91 -22.61 19.53
CA ARG A 18 -7.79 -21.48 19.90
C ARG A 18 -7.20 -20.13 19.44
N LEU A 19 -5.88 -19.94 19.56
CA LEU A 19 -5.19 -18.76 19.04
C LEU A 19 -5.26 -18.69 17.51
N GLN A 20 -4.97 -19.80 16.81
CA GLN A 20 -5.08 -19.85 15.33
C GLN A 20 -6.48 -19.54 14.82
N ASN A 21 -7.52 -20.02 15.52
CA ASN A 21 -8.91 -19.69 15.16
C ASN A 21 -9.24 -18.22 15.40
N ARG A 22 -8.64 -17.60 16.42
CA ARG A 22 -8.80 -16.18 16.73
C ARG A 22 -8.15 -15.33 15.65
N ASP A 23 -6.89 -15.60 15.31
CA ASP A 23 -6.14 -14.83 14.31
C ASP A 23 -6.82 -14.91 12.95
N ARG A 24 -7.27 -16.11 12.56
CA ARG A 24 -8.02 -16.30 11.31
C ARG A 24 -9.30 -15.47 11.28
N LEU A 25 -10.06 -15.46 12.38
CA LEU A 25 -11.30 -14.69 12.43
C LEU A 25 -11.05 -13.19 12.41
N GLU A 26 -9.98 -12.73 13.05
CA GLU A 26 -9.54 -11.34 12.98
C GLU A 26 -9.19 -10.94 11.55
N THR A 27 -8.44 -11.78 10.83
CA THR A 27 -8.15 -11.59 9.40
C THR A 27 -9.43 -11.52 8.57
N ASP A 28 -10.36 -12.47 8.76
CA ASP A 28 -11.63 -12.48 8.03
C ASP A 28 -12.45 -11.19 8.28
N ILE A 29 -12.47 -10.68 9.53
CA ILE A 29 -13.12 -9.41 9.86
C ILE A 29 -12.45 -8.24 9.11
N LEU A 30 -11.12 -8.17 9.13
CA LEU A 30 -10.36 -7.08 8.52
C LEU A 30 -10.52 -7.05 6.99
N GLU A 31 -10.56 -8.23 6.35
CA GLU A 31 -10.83 -8.36 4.90
C GLU A 31 -12.22 -7.84 4.50
N GLN A 32 -13.24 -8.07 5.32
CA GLN A 32 -14.58 -7.53 5.05
C GLN A 32 -14.66 -6.05 5.41
N ALA A 33 -13.97 -5.62 6.45
CA ALA A 33 -13.94 -4.24 6.90
C ALA A 33 -13.29 -3.32 5.86
N VAL A 34 -12.13 -3.69 5.29
CA VAL A 34 -11.44 -2.88 4.28
C VAL A 34 -12.34 -2.62 3.07
N ARG A 35 -13.09 -3.63 2.61
CA ARG A 35 -14.04 -3.49 1.50
C ARG A 35 -15.20 -2.57 1.87
N ALA A 36 -15.82 -2.80 3.02
CA ALA A 36 -16.95 -1.97 3.46
C ALA A 36 -16.56 -0.48 3.63
N PHE A 37 -15.39 -0.21 4.20
CA PHE A 37 -14.89 1.15 4.35
C PHE A 37 -14.45 1.77 3.01
N ALA A 38 -13.85 1.00 2.10
CA ALA A 38 -13.52 1.50 0.77
C ALA A 38 -14.77 1.78 -0.08
N GLU A 39 -15.85 1.03 0.11
CA GLU A 39 -17.12 1.21 -0.60
C GLU A 39 -17.91 2.42 -0.08
N SER A 40 -18.04 2.55 1.24
CA SER A 40 -19.00 3.49 1.87
C SER A 40 -18.35 4.57 2.74
N GLY A 41 -17.03 4.59 2.85
CA GLY A 41 -16.30 5.46 3.78
C GLY A 41 -16.51 5.07 5.24
N TYR A 42 -15.84 5.79 6.15
CA TYR A 42 -15.97 5.55 7.59
C TYR A 42 -17.40 5.73 8.09
N GLU A 43 -18.07 6.82 7.71
CA GLU A 43 -19.42 7.14 8.18
C GLU A 43 -20.48 6.16 7.65
N GLY A 44 -20.42 5.83 6.36
CA GLY A 44 -21.41 4.97 5.71
C GLY A 44 -21.27 3.49 6.05
N ALA A 45 -20.08 3.03 6.46
CA ALA A 45 -19.88 1.63 6.82
C ALA A 45 -20.51 1.28 8.19
N SER A 46 -21.18 0.12 8.24
CA SER A 46 -21.85 -0.39 9.44
C SER A 46 -21.14 -1.63 9.97
N ILE A 47 -20.87 -1.65 11.28
CA ILE A 47 -20.34 -2.84 11.98
C ILE A 47 -21.25 -4.06 11.80
N ALA A 48 -22.57 -3.86 11.74
CA ALA A 48 -23.50 -4.97 11.55
C ALA A 48 -23.32 -5.61 10.15
N THR A 49 -23.17 -4.78 9.11
CA THR A 49 -22.92 -5.24 7.74
C THR A 49 -21.55 -5.91 7.62
N ILE A 50 -20.52 -5.39 8.27
CA ILE A 50 -19.19 -6.03 8.29
C ILE A 50 -19.26 -7.40 8.99
N ALA A 51 -19.94 -7.48 10.13
CA ALA A 51 -20.13 -8.74 10.85
C ALA A 51 -20.88 -9.77 10.01
N GLU A 52 -21.98 -9.36 9.35
CA GLU A 52 -22.74 -10.22 8.45
C GLU A 52 -21.88 -10.75 7.30
N ARG A 53 -21.12 -9.87 6.62
CA ARG A 53 -20.18 -10.27 5.55
C ARG A 53 -19.10 -11.23 6.05
N ALA A 54 -18.67 -11.10 7.30
CA ALA A 54 -17.69 -11.98 7.94
C ALA A 54 -18.32 -13.27 8.52
N GLY A 55 -19.63 -13.47 8.39
CA GLY A 55 -20.33 -14.64 8.96
C GLY A 55 -20.43 -14.61 10.49
N LEU A 56 -20.44 -13.43 11.10
CA LEU A 56 -20.43 -13.20 12.54
C LEU A 56 -21.66 -12.41 13.02
N SER A 57 -21.97 -12.57 14.30
CA SER A 57 -22.85 -11.62 14.98
C SER A 57 -22.13 -10.30 15.25
N LYS A 58 -22.88 -9.20 15.36
CA LYS A 58 -22.36 -7.90 15.77
C LYS A 58 -21.60 -7.99 17.10
N GLN A 59 -22.13 -8.74 18.07
CA GLN A 59 -21.51 -8.94 19.37
C GLN A 59 -20.17 -9.67 19.25
N ASN A 60 -20.08 -10.70 18.38
CA ASN A 60 -18.83 -11.40 18.14
C ASN A 60 -17.79 -10.49 17.51
N LEU A 61 -18.14 -9.69 16.50
CA LEU A 61 -17.17 -8.73 15.92
C LEU A 61 -16.71 -7.71 16.96
N MET A 62 -17.66 -7.13 17.73
CA MET A 62 -17.35 -6.12 18.75
C MET A 62 -16.49 -6.65 19.91
N TYR A 63 -16.45 -7.97 20.11
CA TYR A 63 -15.51 -8.60 21.03
C TYR A 63 -14.05 -8.52 20.55
N TYR A 64 -13.81 -8.52 19.23
CA TYR A 64 -12.48 -8.33 18.64
C TYR A 64 -12.15 -6.85 18.50
N PHE A 65 -13.11 -6.06 18.01
CA PHE A 65 -12.96 -4.64 17.76
C PHE A 65 -14.00 -3.84 18.54
N PRO A 66 -13.67 -3.32 19.73
CA PRO A 66 -14.62 -2.67 20.62
C PRO A 66 -15.30 -1.42 20.06
N SER A 67 -14.82 -0.88 18.95
CA SER A 67 -15.46 0.24 18.25
C SER A 67 -15.19 0.22 16.75
N LYS A 68 -16.07 0.88 15.97
CA LYS A 68 -15.88 1.11 14.52
C LYS A 68 -14.58 1.85 14.25
N GLN A 69 -14.23 2.82 15.10
CA GLN A 69 -13.00 3.61 14.98
C GLN A 69 -11.75 2.74 15.13
N LEU A 70 -11.70 1.85 16.13
CA LEU A 70 -10.56 0.95 16.33
C LEU A 70 -10.42 -0.06 15.18
N LEU A 71 -11.54 -0.60 14.68
CA LEU A 71 -11.53 -1.45 13.49
C LEU A 71 -11.00 -0.69 12.27
N TYR A 72 -11.46 0.55 12.06
CA TYR A 72 -11.04 1.38 10.93
C TYR A 72 -9.55 1.75 11.01
N GLN A 73 -9.07 2.16 12.19
CA GLN A 73 -7.64 2.44 12.42
C GLN A 73 -6.80 1.18 12.21
N ARG A 74 -7.24 0.01 12.70
CA ARG A 74 -6.53 -1.25 12.46
C ARG A 74 -6.44 -1.59 10.98
N VAL A 75 -7.53 -1.40 10.21
CA VAL A 75 -7.50 -1.56 8.75
C VAL A 75 -6.45 -0.65 8.13
N LEU A 76 -6.42 0.64 8.50
CA LEU A 76 -5.43 1.59 7.98
C LEU A 76 -3.99 1.27 8.42
N ASP A 77 -3.81 0.73 9.63
CA ASP A 77 -2.53 0.21 10.10
C ASP A 77 -2.04 -0.93 9.21
N ASP A 78 -2.90 -1.92 8.90
CA ASP A 78 -2.56 -3.03 8.01
C ASP A 78 -2.24 -2.56 6.59
N VAL A 79 -3.00 -1.59 6.06
CA VAL A 79 -2.69 -0.97 4.76
C VAL A 79 -1.29 -0.36 4.79
N LEU A 80 -0.99 0.44 5.82
CA LEU A 80 0.28 1.12 5.94
C LEU A 80 1.44 0.12 6.18
N ASP A 81 1.24 -0.91 6.99
CA ASP A 81 2.22 -1.97 7.24
C ASP A 81 2.58 -2.71 5.95
N ASP A 82 1.58 -3.15 5.17
CA ASP A 82 1.81 -3.83 3.89
C ASP A 82 2.50 -2.89 2.89
N TRP A 83 2.14 -1.60 2.90
CA TRP A 83 2.80 -0.61 2.05
C TRP A 83 4.28 -0.47 2.38
N LEU A 84 4.60 -0.28 3.67
CA LEU A 84 5.96 -0.10 4.15
C LEU A 84 6.81 -1.37 4.02
N ALA A 85 6.19 -2.56 4.08
CA ALA A 85 6.88 -3.82 3.88
C ALA A 85 7.20 -4.10 2.40
N ARG A 86 6.28 -3.76 1.49
CA ARG A 86 6.45 -3.97 0.04
C ARG A 86 7.32 -2.92 -0.63
N MET A 87 7.38 -1.72 -0.06
CA MET A 87 8.13 -0.61 -0.60
C MET A 87 9.45 -0.55 0.13
N GLU A 88 10.48 -1.01 -0.56
CA GLU A 88 11.84 -0.74 -0.13
C GLU A 88 11.99 0.79 -0.05
N SER A 89 12.35 1.30 1.14
CA SER A 89 12.73 2.70 1.29
C SER A 89 13.84 2.97 0.29
N LEU A 90 13.90 4.18 -0.27
CA LEU A 90 14.97 4.59 -1.17
C LEU A 90 16.30 4.80 -0.42
N ALA A 91 16.47 4.12 0.72
CA ALA A 91 17.40 4.39 1.81
C ALA A 91 18.88 4.42 1.45
N ASN A 92 19.25 3.86 0.30
CA ASN A 92 20.63 3.64 -0.07
C ASN A 92 21.02 4.56 -1.23
N GLU A 93 21.76 5.61 -0.89
CA GLU A 93 22.26 6.61 -1.84
C GLU A 93 23.25 6.05 -2.85
N HIS A 94 23.84 4.88 -2.61
CA HIS A 94 24.81 4.26 -3.53
C HIS A 94 24.15 3.49 -4.67
N ASP A 95 22.86 3.15 -4.54
CA ASP A 95 22.13 2.46 -5.59
C ASP A 95 21.93 3.35 -6.82
N GLU A 96 21.66 2.75 -7.98
CA GLU A 96 21.45 3.47 -9.23
C GLU A 96 20.06 4.16 -9.25
N PRO A 97 19.96 5.51 -9.28
CA PRO A 97 18.70 6.23 -9.12
C PRO A 97 17.60 5.74 -10.07
N ARG A 98 17.97 5.44 -11.32
CA ARG A 98 17.02 4.99 -12.34
C ARG A 98 16.42 3.62 -12.01
N ASP A 99 17.21 2.70 -11.47
CA ASP A 99 16.75 1.37 -11.09
C ASP A 99 15.93 1.42 -9.81
N VAL A 100 16.35 2.21 -8.84
CA VAL A 100 15.62 2.44 -7.58
C VAL A 100 14.23 3.01 -7.84
N LEU A 101 14.12 4.05 -8.67
CA LEU A 101 12.83 4.67 -8.99
C LEU A 101 11.92 3.76 -9.80
N ARG A 102 12.47 2.99 -10.75
CA ARG A 102 11.71 1.97 -11.49
C ARG A 102 11.16 0.91 -10.54
N ALA A 103 11.99 0.37 -9.65
CA ALA A 103 11.57 -0.63 -8.67
C ALA A 103 10.48 -0.09 -7.74
N TYR A 104 10.62 1.15 -7.28
CA TYR A 104 9.65 1.83 -6.42
C TYR A 104 8.29 2.04 -7.11
N ILE A 105 8.29 2.56 -8.35
CA ILE A 105 7.08 2.76 -9.15
C ILE A 105 6.39 1.41 -9.40
N GLY A 106 7.15 0.39 -9.80
CA GLY A 106 6.62 -0.96 -10.00
C GLY A 106 6.02 -1.55 -8.73
N ALA A 107 6.65 -1.35 -7.56
CA ALA A 107 6.10 -1.79 -6.28
C ALA A 107 4.77 -1.09 -5.95
N LYS A 108 4.68 0.23 -6.18
CA LYS A 108 3.42 0.99 -6.00
C LYS A 108 2.31 0.51 -6.92
N LEU A 109 2.59 0.31 -8.20
CA LEU A 109 1.59 -0.19 -9.16
C LEU A 109 1.15 -1.63 -8.86
N ARG A 110 2.08 -2.50 -8.43
CA ARG A 110 1.73 -3.85 -7.96
C ARG A 110 0.79 -3.80 -6.76
N PHE A 111 1.07 -2.93 -5.78
CA PHE A 111 0.19 -2.72 -4.65
C PHE A 111 -1.20 -2.23 -5.08
N SER A 112 -1.30 -1.23 -5.95
CA SER A 112 -2.58 -0.74 -6.46
C SER A 112 -3.39 -1.82 -7.19
N ARG A 113 -2.71 -2.72 -7.92
CA ARG A 113 -3.37 -3.86 -8.60
C ARG A 113 -3.85 -4.94 -7.65
N GLU A 114 -3.04 -5.28 -6.65
CA GLU A 114 -3.28 -6.42 -5.76
C GLU A 114 -4.15 -6.07 -4.56
N GLN A 115 -4.07 -4.82 -4.09
CA GLN A 115 -4.77 -4.31 -2.91
C GLN A 115 -5.56 -3.03 -3.21
N PRO A 116 -6.47 -3.02 -4.21
CA PRO A 116 -7.17 -1.80 -4.63
C PRO A 116 -8.06 -1.22 -3.53
N TRP A 117 -8.69 -2.08 -2.71
CA TRP A 117 -9.52 -1.64 -1.57
C TRP A 117 -8.69 -0.96 -0.48
N ALA A 118 -7.47 -1.47 -0.24
CA ALA A 118 -6.54 -0.90 0.74
C ALA A 118 -6.09 0.50 0.30
N SER A 119 -5.68 0.67 -0.96
CA SER A 119 -5.35 1.97 -1.54
C SER A 119 -6.52 2.95 -1.37
N ARG A 120 -7.72 2.50 -1.74
CA ARG A 120 -8.92 3.35 -1.75
C ARG A 120 -9.38 3.75 -0.35
N VAL A 121 -9.35 2.87 0.66
CA VAL A 121 -9.71 3.25 2.03
C VAL A 121 -8.74 4.29 2.60
N TYR A 122 -7.44 4.13 2.32
CA TYR A 122 -6.43 5.09 2.76
C TYR A 122 -6.58 6.43 2.04
N ALA A 123 -6.86 6.42 0.74
CA ALA A 123 -7.14 7.62 -0.05
C ALA A 123 -8.37 8.36 0.48
N LEU A 124 -9.46 7.65 0.83
CA LEU A 124 -10.66 8.27 1.41
C LEU A 124 -10.35 8.95 2.75
N GLU A 125 -9.55 8.34 3.61
CA GLU A 125 -9.10 8.96 4.86
C GLU A 125 -8.35 10.27 4.59
N VAL A 126 -7.40 10.25 3.67
CA VAL A 126 -6.59 11.43 3.30
C VAL A 126 -7.44 12.52 2.65
N ILE A 127 -8.33 12.18 1.72
CA ILE A 127 -9.24 13.13 1.05
C ILE A 127 -10.14 13.84 2.06
N ASN A 128 -10.56 13.14 3.12
CA ASN A 128 -11.36 13.72 4.19
C ASN A 128 -10.54 14.53 5.22
N GLY A 129 -9.25 14.75 4.98
CA GLY A 129 -8.36 15.52 5.86
C GLY A 129 -7.68 14.70 6.95
N ALA A 130 -7.68 13.37 6.83
CA ALA A 130 -7.13 12.42 7.79
C ALA A 130 -7.58 12.61 9.27
N PRO A 131 -8.90 12.74 9.54
CA PRO A 131 -9.41 13.05 10.88
C PRO A 131 -9.19 11.93 11.91
N LEU A 132 -9.10 10.67 11.47
CA LEU A 132 -9.00 9.50 12.34
C LEU A 132 -7.61 8.85 12.32
N TYR A 133 -6.76 9.24 11.37
CA TYR A 133 -5.46 8.61 11.15
C TYR A 133 -4.29 9.59 10.91
N GLY A 134 -4.52 10.90 10.94
CA GLY A 134 -3.50 11.91 10.65
C GLY A 134 -2.28 11.88 11.59
N ALA A 135 -2.45 11.46 12.85
CA ALA A 135 -1.34 11.29 13.79
C ALA A 135 -0.40 10.16 13.34
N GLN A 136 -0.95 9.00 12.99
CA GLN A 136 -0.20 7.85 12.49
C GLN A 136 0.53 8.17 11.19
N ILE A 137 -0.11 8.89 10.26
CA ILE A 137 0.56 9.37 9.04
C ILE A 137 1.77 10.25 9.39
N ARG A 138 1.60 11.20 10.32
CA ARG A 138 2.68 12.07 10.76
C ARG A 138 3.83 11.27 11.39
N ASP A 139 3.52 10.32 12.25
CA ASP A 139 4.52 9.61 13.04
C ASP A 139 5.25 8.53 12.23
N ARG A 140 4.58 7.96 11.21
CA ARG A 140 5.10 6.81 10.46
C ARG A 140 5.58 7.16 9.06
N VAL A 141 4.87 8.05 8.35
CA VAL A 141 5.17 8.36 6.94
C VAL A 141 6.17 9.51 6.82
N VAL A 142 6.08 10.54 7.66
CA VAL A 142 6.97 11.72 7.57
C VAL A 142 8.45 11.36 7.80
N PRO A 143 8.83 10.52 8.78
CA PRO A 143 10.23 10.13 8.96
C PRO A 143 10.79 9.39 7.74
N LEU A 144 9.99 8.51 7.13
CA LEU A 144 10.38 7.77 5.94
C LEU A 144 10.53 8.68 4.72
N LEU A 145 9.57 9.59 4.51
CA LEU A 145 9.66 10.59 3.44
C LEU A 145 10.92 11.44 3.58
N ARG A 146 11.28 11.86 4.80
CA ARG A 146 12.51 12.62 5.06
C ARG A 146 13.76 11.83 4.70
N LYS A 147 13.78 10.53 5.02
CA LYS A 147 14.89 9.63 4.67
C LYS A 147 15.01 9.48 3.15
N ASP A 148 13.90 9.27 2.45
CA ASP A 148 13.90 9.16 1.00
C ASP A 148 14.34 10.48 0.34
N ILE A 149 13.88 11.64 0.84
CA ILE A 149 14.31 12.96 0.36
C ILE A 149 15.83 13.13 0.53
N ALA A 150 16.40 12.72 1.67
CA ALA A 150 17.85 12.82 1.89
C ALA A 150 18.66 12.06 0.83
N VAL A 151 18.14 10.95 0.32
CA VAL A 151 18.78 10.18 -0.76
C VAL A 151 18.72 10.94 -2.09
N PHE A 152 17.58 11.55 -2.42
CA PHE A 152 17.51 12.43 -3.60
C PHE A 152 18.50 13.59 -3.51
N GLU A 153 18.61 14.24 -2.35
CA GLU A 153 19.57 15.32 -2.14
C GLU A 153 21.02 14.84 -2.30
N ALA A 154 21.35 13.65 -1.80
CA ALA A 154 22.66 13.04 -2.02
C ALA A 154 22.93 12.77 -3.52
N TRP A 155 21.94 12.25 -4.26
CA TRP A 155 22.07 12.05 -5.71
C TRP A 155 22.22 13.36 -6.48
N ILE A 156 21.51 14.42 -6.08
CA ILE A 156 21.63 15.76 -6.67
C ILE A 156 23.02 16.33 -6.39
N ALA A 157 23.48 16.28 -5.15
CA ALA A 157 24.81 16.77 -4.75
C ALA A 157 25.95 16.03 -5.47
N ALA A 158 25.78 14.73 -5.72
CA ALA A 158 26.71 13.92 -6.48
C ALA A 158 26.58 14.09 -8.01
N GLY A 159 25.66 14.93 -8.49
CA GLY A 159 25.42 15.14 -9.93
C GLY A 159 24.90 13.90 -10.66
N ARG A 160 24.28 12.95 -9.95
CA ARG A 160 23.72 11.71 -10.53
C ARG A 160 22.34 11.94 -11.14
N ILE A 161 21.62 12.94 -10.65
CA ILE A 161 20.32 13.36 -11.15
C ILE A 161 20.24 14.89 -11.24
N ALA A 162 19.32 15.40 -12.06
CA ALA A 162 19.04 16.83 -12.13
C ALA A 162 18.48 17.38 -10.81
N PRO A 163 18.71 18.67 -10.51
CA PRO A 163 18.11 19.32 -9.35
C PRO A 163 16.58 19.38 -9.52
N VAL A 164 15.87 18.63 -8.68
CA VAL A 164 14.41 18.57 -8.64
C VAL A 164 13.92 18.77 -7.21
N ASN A 165 12.68 19.23 -7.05
CA ASN A 165 12.05 19.19 -5.73
C ASN A 165 11.61 17.75 -5.41
N ALA A 166 12.42 17.04 -4.63
CA ALA A 166 12.19 15.64 -4.27
C ALA A 166 10.86 15.40 -3.55
N THR A 167 10.41 16.36 -2.73
CA THR A 167 9.12 16.26 -2.02
C THR A 167 7.95 16.21 -3.01
N HIS A 168 7.92 17.16 -3.96
CA HIS A 168 6.86 17.19 -4.95
C HIS A 168 6.95 16.06 -5.96
N LEU A 169 8.16 15.60 -6.31
CA LEU A 169 8.34 14.40 -7.13
C LEU A 169 7.71 13.18 -6.46
N MET A 170 7.94 13.01 -5.16
CA MET A 170 7.36 11.89 -4.40
C MET A 170 5.83 11.95 -4.38
N PHE A 171 5.25 13.13 -4.14
CA PHE A 171 3.79 13.32 -4.21
C PHE A 171 3.23 12.99 -5.60
N ALA A 172 3.94 13.35 -6.67
CA ALA A 172 3.55 13.01 -8.03
C ALA A 172 3.56 11.49 -8.25
N ILE A 173 4.64 10.81 -7.83
CA ILE A 173 4.74 9.34 -7.94
C ILE A 173 3.61 8.66 -7.19
N TRP A 174 3.32 9.10 -5.96
CA TRP A 174 2.20 8.58 -5.16
C TRP A 174 0.86 8.76 -5.86
N ALA A 175 0.56 9.98 -6.31
CA ALA A 175 -0.68 10.28 -6.98
C ALA A 175 -0.86 9.46 -8.27
N MET A 176 0.16 9.43 -9.14
CA MET A 176 0.10 8.74 -10.43
C MET A 176 -0.07 7.22 -10.29
N THR A 177 0.61 6.60 -9.31
CA THR A 177 0.53 5.15 -9.10
C THR A 177 -0.77 4.73 -8.40
N GLN A 178 -1.18 5.45 -7.35
CA GLN A 178 -2.42 5.16 -6.60
C GLN A 178 -3.68 5.38 -7.43
N SER A 179 -3.63 6.28 -8.42
CA SER A 179 -4.76 6.56 -9.30
C SER A 179 -5.32 5.30 -9.98
N TYR A 180 -4.48 4.31 -10.27
CA TYR A 180 -4.90 3.05 -10.89
C TYR A 180 -5.76 2.16 -9.98
N ALA A 181 -5.76 2.39 -8.67
CA ALA A 181 -6.71 1.79 -7.74
C ALA A 181 -7.88 2.74 -7.46
N ASP A 182 -7.57 3.96 -7.01
CA ASP A 182 -8.52 4.89 -6.41
C ASP A 182 -9.52 5.44 -7.43
N PHE A 183 -9.06 5.68 -8.65
CA PHE A 183 -9.82 6.19 -9.79
C PHE A 183 -10.04 5.14 -10.88
N SER A 184 -9.84 3.86 -10.56
CA SER A 184 -10.01 2.73 -11.49
C SER A 184 -11.36 2.75 -12.21
N ALA A 185 -12.45 3.15 -11.52
CA ALA A 185 -13.78 3.26 -12.10
C ALA A 185 -13.81 4.21 -13.33
N GLN A 186 -13.13 5.36 -13.24
CA GLN A 186 -13.01 6.28 -14.37
C GLN A 186 -12.24 5.64 -15.52
N MET A 187 -11.11 5.00 -15.22
CA MET A 187 -10.27 4.36 -16.23
C MET A 187 -11.01 3.21 -16.94
N THR A 188 -11.78 2.40 -16.20
CA THR A 188 -12.58 1.32 -16.76
C THR A 188 -13.70 1.81 -17.67
N LEU A 189 -14.32 2.96 -17.35
CA LEU A 189 -15.31 3.60 -18.21
C LEU A 189 -14.68 4.10 -19.51
N VAL A 190 -13.54 4.78 -19.42
CA VAL A 190 -12.80 5.30 -20.59
C VAL A 190 -12.32 4.17 -21.50
N LEU A 191 -11.89 3.05 -20.93
CA LEU A 191 -11.41 1.89 -21.67
C LEU A 191 -12.52 0.93 -22.11
N GLU A 192 -13.79 1.22 -21.79
CA GLU A 192 -14.95 0.36 -22.05
C GLU A 192 -14.78 -1.08 -21.51
N ARG A 193 -14.26 -1.21 -20.29
CA ARG A 193 -13.96 -2.49 -19.63
C ARG A 193 -14.61 -2.59 -18.26
N LYS A 194 -14.74 -3.81 -17.75
CA LYS A 194 -15.23 -4.05 -16.36
C LYS A 194 -14.16 -3.82 -15.30
N GLN A 195 -12.90 -4.06 -15.63
CA GLN A 195 -11.75 -3.93 -14.73
C GLN A 195 -10.48 -3.67 -15.51
N LEU A 196 -9.49 -3.06 -14.86
CA LEU A 196 -8.13 -2.95 -15.41
C LEU A 196 -7.47 -4.32 -15.47
N THR A 197 -6.72 -4.56 -16.53
CA THR A 197 -5.97 -5.78 -16.79
C THR A 197 -4.52 -5.63 -16.33
N ARG A 198 -3.80 -6.75 -16.15
CA ARG A 198 -2.37 -6.72 -15.86
C ARG A 198 -1.57 -5.87 -16.85
N LYS A 199 -1.92 -5.93 -18.14
CA LYS A 199 -1.28 -5.14 -19.19
C LYS A 199 -1.45 -3.63 -18.97
N ASP A 200 -2.60 -3.18 -18.47
CA ASP A 200 -2.83 -1.76 -18.21
C ASP A 200 -1.87 -1.22 -17.13
N TYR A 201 -1.51 -2.05 -16.13
CA TYR A 201 -0.50 -1.69 -15.12
C TYR A 201 0.93 -1.79 -15.65
N GLU A 202 1.23 -2.75 -16.53
CA GLU A 202 2.55 -2.88 -17.17
C GLU A 202 2.83 -1.69 -18.10
N ASP A 203 1.86 -1.29 -18.91
CA ASP A 203 1.96 -0.12 -19.78
C ASP A 203 2.08 1.18 -18.95
N ALA A 204 1.38 1.27 -17.81
CA ALA A 204 1.52 2.35 -16.84
C ALA A 204 2.92 2.41 -16.22
N GLU A 205 3.49 1.27 -15.81
CA GLU A 205 4.83 1.20 -15.22
C GLU A 205 5.88 1.74 -16.18
N ILE A 206 5.80 1.36 -17.46
CA ILE A 206 6.69 1.87 -18.51
C ILE A 206 6.56 3.39 -18.65
N LEU A 207 5.32 3.89 -18.79
CA LEU A 207 5.07 5.32 -18.98
C LEU A 207 5.53 6.15 -17.77
N LEU A 208 5.12 5.77 -16.57
CA LEU A 208 5.43 6.50 -15.34
C LEU A 208 6.93 6.46 -15.03
N THR A 209 7.60 5.33 -15.26
CA THR A 209 9.06 5.24 -15.13
C THR A 209 9.75 6.19 -16.08
N HIS A 210 9.33 6.22 -17.36
CA HIS A 210 9.89 7.14 -18.34
C HIS A 210 9.68 8.61 -17.95
N MET A 211 8.47 8.99 -17.52
CA MET A 211 8.17 10.35 -17.07
C MET A 211 9.05 10.78 -15.89
N VAL A 212 9.20 9.91 -14.88
CA VAL A 212 10.02 10.20 -13.70
C VAL A 212 11.50 10.28 -14.07
N GLN A 213 12.01 9.34 -14.88
CA GLN A 213 13.40 9.36 -15.34
C GLN A 213 13.72 10.57 -16.20
N ALA A 214 12.78 11.04 -17.02
CA ALA A 214 12.94 12.28 -17.79
C ALA A 214 13.00 13.50 -16.87
N ALA A 215 12.18 13.55 -15.82
CA ALA A 215 12.18 14.65 -14.85
C ALA A 215 13.50 14.77 -14.07
N ILE A 216 14.20 13.66 -13.83
CA ILE A 216 15.47 13.63 -13.11
C ILE A 216 16.71 13.58 -14.04
N ALA A 217 16.52 13.65 -15.36
CA ALA A 217 17.61 13.55 -16.32
C ALA A 217 18.49 14.80 -16.28
N LEU A 218 19.81 14.60 -16.20
CA LEU A 218 20.77 15.70 -16.31
C LEU A 218 20.61 16.43 -17.65
N PRO A 219 20.75 17.77 -17.69
CA PRO A 219 20.77 18.50 -18.95
C PRO A 219 21.84 17.93 -19.87
N ALA A 220 21.54 17.81 -21.17
CA ALA A 220 22.58 17.48 -22.14
C ALA A 220 23.71 18.51 -22.01
N ALA A 221 24.96 18.03 -21.88
CA ALA A 221 26.11 18.92 -21.88
C ALA A 221 26.05 19.78 -23.14
N ALA A 222 26.12 21.11 -22.99
CA ALA A 222 26.19 22.00 -24.13
C ALA A 222 27.37 21.57 -25.01
N PRO A 223 27.22 21.51 -26.35
CA PRO A 223 28.32 21.15 -27.22
C PRO A 223 29.48 22.12 -26.96
N ALA A 224 30.68 21.58 -26.75
CA ALA A 224 31.88 22.38 -26.59
C ALA A 224 32.04 23.27 -27.83
N THR A 225 31.94 24.59 -27.63
CA THR A 225 32.16 25.62 -28.66
C THR A 225 33.63 25.73 -29.02
#